data_AF-A0A524LIB1-F1
#
_entry.id   AF-A0A524LIB1-F1
#
_cell.length_a   1.000
_cell.length_b   1.000
_cell.length_c   1.000
_cell.angle_alpha   90.00
_cell.angle_beta   90.00
_cell.angle_gamma   90.00
#
_symmetry.space_group_name_H-M   'P 1'
#
loop_
_entity.id
_entity.type
_entity.pdbx_description
1 polymer ?
#
loop_
_entity_poly.entity_id
_entity_poly.type
_entity_poly.pdbx_seq_one_letter_code
_entity_poly.pdbx_strand_id
1 'polypeptide(L)'
;GHSWLHRLTNTSAQVGIDDFAQKLIGKADKLHLPKLGSTLRQGENGLQIEIDGKMIAFLSPVDGEVTAVNQEVIDAPELINQDPYGKGWLIQVNASHITRDMKNLLSGKMARAWIENTVDTLSSMINRGRGVVLQDGGTITSGFVRELEPEHWEQVAAQFFLTDDTKN
;
A
#
# COMPACT_ATOMS: atom_id res chain seq x y z
N GLY A 1 3.07 -4.45 -4.85
CA GLY A 1 1.86 -3.65 -4.63
C GLY A 1 2.01 -2.86 -3.35
N HIS A 2 2.82 -1.80 -3.39
CA HIS A 2 2.94 -0.71 -2.39
C HIS A 2 2.97 -1.07 -0.88
N SER A 3 3.33 -2.30 -0.54
CA SER A 3 3.64 -2.71 0.82
C SER A 3 5.15 -2.60 1.06
N TRP A 4 5.53 -2.24 2.28
CA TRP A 4 6.92 -2.20 2.71
C TRP A 4 7.19 -3.23 3.81
N LEU A 5 8.47 -3.58 3.97
CA LEU A 5 8.96 -4.48 5.02
C LEU A 5 10.08 -3.79 5.81
N HIS A 6 9.92 -3.65 7.12
CA HIS A 6 10.95 -3.14 8.03
C HIS A 6 11.46 -4.26 8.93
N ARG A 7 12.71 -4.67 8.74
CA ARG A 7 13.32 -5.76 9.51
C ARG A 7 13.66 -5.29 10.93
N LEU A 8 13.09 -5.95 11.93
CA LEU A 8 13.38 -5.72 13.35
C LEU A 8 14.50 -6.64 13.86
N THR A 9 14.45 -7.91 13.48
CA THR A 9 15.44 -8.93 13.86
C THR A 9 15.74 -9.86 12.67
N ASN A 10 16.51 -10.94 12.87
CA ASN A 10 16.79 -11.91 11.82
C ASN A 10 15.57 -12.69 11.33
N THR A 11 14.47 -12.72 12.10
CA THR A 11 13.25 -13.44 11.75
C THR A 11 12.00 -12.60 11.97
N SER A 12 12.10 -11.37 12.45
CA SER A 12 10.94 -10.52 12.71
C SER A 12 10.99 -9.25 11.89
N ALA A 13 9.83 -8.85 11.36
CA ALA A 13 9.67 -7.62 10.62
C ALA A 13 8.28 -7.04 10.77
N GLN A 14 8.18 -5.72 10.58
CA GLN A 14 6.92 -5.01 10.42
C GLN A 14 6.59 -4.85 8.93
N VAL A 15 5.30 -4.81 8.64
CA VAL A 15 4.75 -4.57 7.31
C VAL A 15 3.73 -3.42 7.40
N GLY A 16 3.75 -2.54 6.42
CA GLY A 16 2.76 -1.47 6.23
C GLY A 16 2.62 -1.10 4.76
N ILE A 17 1.90 -0.02 4.47
CA ILE A 17 1.78 0.53 3.11
C ILE A 17 2.62 1.79 2.95
N ASP A 18 3.13 2.02 1.75
CA ASP A 18 4.02 3.15 1.47
C ASP A 18 3.27 4.49 1.38
N ASP A 19 4.06 5.57 1.41
CA ASP A 19 3.55 6.95 1.37
C ASP A 19 2.78 7.27 0.08
N PHE A 20 3.12 6.60 -1.03
CA PHE A 20 2.39 6.78 -2.27
C PHE A 20 0.98 6.17 -2.17
N ALA A 21 0.88 4.93 -1.71
CA ALA A 21 -0.39 4.25 -1.53
C ALA A 21 -1.31 5.00 -0.56
N GLN A 22 -0.83 5.39 0.62
CA GLN A 22 -1.67 6.10 1.58
C GLN A 22 -2.19 7.44 1.01
N LYS A 23 -1.39 8.17 0.23
CA LYS A 23 -1.82 9.42 -0.41
C LYS A 23 -2.84 9.17 -1.52
N LEU A 24 -2.62 8.12 -2.30
CA LEU A 24 -3.51 7.75 -3.40
C LEU A 24 -4.89 7.39 -2.84
N ILE A 25 -4.95 6.49 -1.86
CA ILE A 25 -6.22 5.99 -1.29
C ILE A 25 -6.86 6.99 -0.33
N GLY A 26 -6.07 7.84 0.33
CA GLY A 26 -6.53 8.79 1.34
C GLY A 26 -6.77 8.12 2.70
N LYS A 27 -7.73 8.66 3.45
CA LYS A 27 -8.08 8.14 4.78
C LYS A 27 -8.81 6.79 4.66
N ALA A 28 -8.33 5.79 5.39
CA ALA A 28 -9.00 4.50 5.49
C ALA A 28 -10.30 4.60 6.30
N ASP A 29 -11.35 3.92 5.84
CA ASP A 29 -12.59 3.76 6.61
C ASP A 29 -12.54 2.51 7.47
N LYS A 30 -11.95 1.42 6.96
CA LYS A 30 -11.77 0.18 7.71
C LYS A 30 -10.51 -0.58 7.29
N LEU A 31 -9.88 -1.24 8.25
CA LEU A 31 -8.74 -2.12 8.03
C LEU A 31 -9.18 -3.58 8.15
N HIS A 32 -8.80 -4.38 7.16
CA HIS A 32 -9.05 -5.81 7.10
C HIS A 32 -7.70 -6.53 7.13
N LEU A 33 -7.16 -6.64 8.35
CA LEU A 33 -5.83 -7.22 8.60
C LEU A 33 -5.93 -8.71 8.94
N PRO A 34 -4.93 -9.54 8.57
CA PRO A 34 -4.89 -10.94 8.97
C PRO A 34 -4.87 -11.09 10.48
N LYS A 35 -5.43 -12.20 10.97
CA LYS A 35 -5.44 -12.53 12.38
C LYS A 35 -4.06 -12.99 12.85
N LEU A 36 -3.78 -12.84 14.14
CA LEU A 36 -2.63 -13.47 14.78
C LEU A 36 -2.56 -14.97 14.45
N GLY A 37 -1.37 -15.46 14.10
CA GLY A 37 -1.13 -16.84 13.68
C GLY A 37 -1.44 -17.14 12.21
N SER A 38 -1.93 -16.16 11.44
CA SER A 38 -2.21 -16.38 10.01
C SER A 38 -0.92 -16.46 9.21
N THR A 39 -0.85 -17.39 8.27
CA THR A 39 0.25 -17.51 7.31
C THR A 39 0.09 -16.49 6.17
N LEU A 40 1.19 -15.83 5.81
CA LEU A 40 1.32 -14.97 4.65
C LEU A 40 2.30 -15.58 3.65
N ARG A 41 2.04 -15.34 2.37
CA ARG A 41 2.89 -15.75 1.25
C ARG A 41 3.37 -14.55 0.48
N GLN A 42 4.67 -14.48 0.21
CA GLN A 42 5.24 -13.36 -0.54
C GLN A 42 4.57 -13.27 -1.92
N GLY A 43 4.07 -12.08 -2.26
CA GLY A 43 3.39 -11.84 -3.54
C GLY A 43 1.90 -12.20 -3.56
N GLU A 44 1.33 -12.75 -2.49
CA GLU A 44 -0.12 -12.96 -2.37
C GLU A 44 -0.79 -11.83 -1.56
N ASN A 45 -2.11 -11.65 -1.71
CA ASN A 45 -2.87 -10.68 -0.92
C ASN A 45 -2.77 -10.99 0.58
N GLY A 46 -2.17 -10.06 1.33
CA GLY A 46 -1.93 -10.20 2.76
C GLY A 46 -2.53 -9.10 3.62
N LEU A 47 -2.93 -7.98 3.02
CA LEU A 47 -3.50 -6.83 3.74
C LEU A 47 -4.62 -6.24 2.89
N GLN A 48 -5.69 -5.77 3.53
CA GLN A 48 -6.78 -5.13 2.84
C GLN A 48 -7.23 -3.87 3.57
N ILE A 49 -7.52 -2.81 2.82
CA ILE A 49 -8.01 -1.53 3.32
C ILE A 49 -9.27 -1.16 2.55
N GLU A 50 -10.29 -0.74 3.28
CA GLU A 50 -11.57 -0.28 2.73
C GLU A 50 -11.61 1.26 2.75
N ILE A 51 -11.93 1.85 1.60
CA ILE A 51 -12.13 3.29 1.43
C ILE A 51 -13.34 3.52 0.53
N ASP A 52 -14.33 4.23 1.03
CA ASP A 52 -15.56 4.60 0.33
C ASP A 52 -16.26 3.39 -0.31
N GLY A 53 -16.31 2.29 0.45
CA GLY A 53 -16.86 1.00 0.02
C GLY A 53 -15.99 0.19 -0.96
N LYS A 54 -14.81 0.70 -1.35
CA LYS A 54 -13.87 0.02 -2.25
C LYS A 54 -12.82 -0.72 -1.44
N MET A 55 -12.55 -1.97 -1.80
CA MET A 55 -11.53 -2.80 -1.17
C MET A 55 -10.22 -2.75 -1.96
N ILE A 56 -9.14 -2.39 -1.28
CA ILE A 56 -7.79 -2.37 -1.86
C ILE A 56 -6.96 -3.44 -1.17
N ALA A 57 -6.48 -4.41 -1.96
CA ALA A 57 -5.59 -5.43 -1.47
C ALA A 57 -4.13 -5.05 -1.71
N PHE A 58 -3.27 -5.37 -0.74
CA PHE A 58 -1.83 -5.22 -0.85
C PHE A 58 -1.17 -6.58 -0.70
N LEU A 59 -0.15 -6.80 -1.52
CA LEU A 59 0.61 -8.04 -1.51
C LEU A 59 1.47 -8.12 -0.25
N SER A 60 1.60 -9.31 0.34
CA SER A 60 2.59 -9.53 1.39
C SER A 60 4.00 -9.41 0.80
N PRO A 61 4.90 -8.63 1.43
CA PRO A 61 6.28 -8.52 0.97
C PRO A 61 7.15 -9.72 1.39
N VAL A 62 6.63 -10.66 2.17
CA VAL A 62 7.42 -11.76 2.77
C VAL A 62 6.56 -13.00 3.03
N ASP A 63 7.20 -14.17 3.08
CA ASP A 63 6.61 -15.38 3.65
C ASP A 63 6.71 -15.32 5.18
N GLY A 64 5.64 -15.65 5.90
CA GLY A 64 5.72 -15.69 7.36
C GLY A 64 4.40 -15.93 8.07
N GLU A 65 4.44 -15.82 9.39
CA GLU A 65 3.27 -15.92 10.27
C GLU A 65 3.04 -14.59 10.97
N VAL A 66 1.80 -14.12 11.03
CA VAL A 66 1.45 -12.88 11.74
C VAL A 66 1.63 -13.07 13.24
N THR A 67 2.48 -12.24 13.85
CA THR A 67 2.83 -12.26 15.28
C THR A 67 2.30 -11.06 16.05
N ALA A 68 1.88 -10.00 15.36
CA ALA A 68 1.15 -8.89 15.96
C ALA A 68 0.31 -8.16 14.90
N VAL A 69 -0.77 -7.52 15.35
CA VAL A 69 -1.57 -6.57 14.58
C VAL A 69 -1.50 -5.24 15.32
N ASN A 70 -1.32 -4.13 14.62
CA ASN A 70 -1.20 -2.83 15.25
C ASN A 70 -2.57 -2.31 15.69
N GLN A 71 -2.88 -2.44 16.99
CA GLN A 71 -4.14 -1.96 17.53
C GLN A 71 -4.28 -0.43 17.48
N GLU A 72 -3.17 0.32 17.59
CA GLU A 72 -3.20 1.78 17.52
C GLU A 72 -3.74 2.26 16.17
N VAL A 73 -3.37 1.58 15.09
CA VAL A 73 -3.83 1.90 13.73
C VAL A 73 -5.27 1.43 13.48
N ILE A 74 -5.75 0.41 14.17
CA ILE A 74 -7.17 0.03 14.14
C ILE A 74 -8.03 1.10 14.83
N ASP A 75 -7.57 1.60 15.98
CA ASP A 75 -8.29 2.61 16.75
C ASP A 75 -8.16 4.02 16.13
N ALA A 76 -7.04 4.30 15.47
CA ALA A 76 -6.72 5.56 14.79
C ALA A 76 -6.13 5.32 13.38
N PRO A 77 -6.96 4.99 12.37
CA PRO A 77 -6.49 4.70 11.00
C PRO A 77 -5.71 5.84 10.33
N GLU A 78 -5.90 7.09 10.76
CA GLU A 78 -5.14 8.24 10.28
C GLU A 78 -3.63 8.14 10.51
N LEU A 79 -3.17 7.26 11.42
CA LEU A 79 -1.75 7.01 11.63
C LEU A 79 -1.06 6.47 10.37
N ILE A 80 -1.78 5.75 9.51
CA ILE A 80 -1.29 5.29 8.21
C ILE A 80 -0.92 6.49 7.31
N ASN A 81 -1.72 7.55 7.37
CA ASN A 81 -1.48 8.75 6.57
C ASN A 81 -0.42 9.67 7.19
N GLN A 82 -0.37 9.75 8.52
CA GLN A 82 0.51 10.66 9.25
C GLN A 82 1.95 10.14 9.36
N ASP A 83 2.12 8.85 9.61
CA ASP A 83 3.43 8.23 9.85
C ASP A 83 3.52 6.82 9.23
N PRO A 84 3.41 6.69 7.90
CA PRO A 84 3.28 5.40 7.20
C PRO A 84 4.43 4.42 7.45
N TYR A 85 5.62 4.93 7.78
CA TYR A 85 6.82 4.11 8.01
C TYR A 85 7.23 3.99 9.49
N GLY A 86 6.55 4.72 10.38
CA GLY A 86 6.72 4.64 11.82
C GLY A 86 5.51 4.00 12.48
N LYS A 87 4.65 4.80 13.11
CA LYS A 87 3.45 4.33 13.83
C LYS A 87 2.40 3.67 12.93
N GLY A 88 2.42 3.93 11.63
CA GLY A 88 1.49 3.41 10.62
C GLY A 88 1.74 1.97 10.18
N TRP A 89 2.64 1.21 10.83
CA TRP A 89 2.79 -0.22 10.57
C TRP A 89 1.47 -0.97 10.82
N LEU A 90 1.18 -2.00 10.04
CA LEU A 90 -0.11 -2.71 10.09
C LEU A 90 -0.02 -4.03 10.86
N ILE A 91 1.00 -4.83 10.53
CA ILE A 91 1.24 -6.13 11.15
C ILE A 91 2.73 -6.35 11.40
N GLN A 92 3.03 -7.24 12.35
CA GLN A 92 4.35 -7.82 12.52
C GLN A 92 4.32 -9.28 12.13
N VAL A 93 5.38 -9.75 11.48
CA VAL A 93 5.49 -11.11 10.95
C VAL A 93 6.74 -11.80 11.47
N ASN A 94 6.63 -13.10 11.74
CA ASN A 94 7.77 -14.01 11.87
C ASN A 94 8.05 -14.61 10.49
N ALA A 95 9.17 -14.21 9.91
CA ALA A 95 9.63 -14.58 8.57
C ALA A 95 11.01 -15.26 8.66
N SER A 96 11.01 -16.58 8.84
CA SER A 96 12.24 -17.39 8.95
C SER A 96 13.19 -17.27 7.74
N HIS A 97 12.67 -16.86 6.58
CA HIS A 97 13.42 -16.71 5.34
C HIS A 97 13.56 -15.25 4.88
N ILE A 98 13.42 -14.29 5.79
CA ILE A 98 13.41 -12.84 5.46
C ILE A 98 14.59 -12.39 4.59
N THR A 99 15.80 -12.89 4.83
CA THR A 99 16.98 -12.51 4.02
C THR A 99 16.87 -12.97 2.56
N ARG A 100 16.20 -14.10 2.30
CA ARG A 100 15.91 -14.57 0.93
C ARG A 100 14.84 -13.67 0.32
N ASP A 101 13.74 -13.45 1.03
CA ASP A 101 12.57 -12.74 0.53
C ASP A 101 12.87 -11.27 0.24
N MET A 102 13.71 -10.62 1.06
CA MET A 102 14.19 -9.26 0.84
C MET A 102 14.94 -9.07 -0.49
N LYS A 103 15.52 -10.13 -1.07
CA LYS A 103 16.17 -10.04 -2.39
C LYS A 103 15.18 -9.79 -3.52
N ASN A 104 13.90 -10.15 -3.31
CA ASN A 104 12.83 -9.94 -4.27
C ASN A 104 12.16 -8.56 -4.10
N LEU A 105 12.59 -7.76 -3.10
CA LEU A 105 12.03 -6.45 -2.82
C LEU A 105 12.90 -5.34 -3.40
N LEU A 106 12.25 -4.25 -3.80
CA LEU A 106 12.95 -3.03 -4.18
C LEU A 106 13.50 -2.33 -2.92
N SER A 107 14.72 -1.81 -3.01
CA SER A 107 15.34 -1.05 -1.92
C SER A 107 16.26 0.07 -2.44
N GLY A 108 16.58 1.01 -1.56
CA GLY A 108 17.53 2.10 -1.84
C GLY A 108 17.17 2.90 -3.09
N LYS A 109 18.16 3.08 -3.98
CA LYS A 109 18.00 3.86 -5.22
C LYS A 109 16.95 3.27 -6.16
N MET A 110 16.81 1.94 -6.20
CA MET A 110 15.85 1.28 -7.09
C MET A 110 14.42 1.53 -6.62
N ALA A 111 14.15 1.41 -5.31
CA ALA A 111 12.83 1.73 -4.76
C ALA A 111 12.45 3.19 -5.01
N ARG A 112 13.41 4.12 -4.83
CA ARG A 112 13.18 5.54 -5.11
C ARG A 112 12.84 5.80 -6.58
N ALA A 113 13.66 5.29 -7.49
CA ALA A 113 13.42 5.45 -8.92
C ALA A 113 12.08 4.84 -9.35
N TRP A 114 11.70 3.69 -8.77
CA TRP A 114 10.40 3.08 -9.01
C TRP A 114 9.24 3.97 -8.54
N ILE A 115 9.31 4.54 -7.33
CA ILE A 115 8.30 5.49 -6.82
C ILE A 115 8.23 6.74 -7.71
N GLU A 116 9.37 7.32 -8.11
CA GLU A 116 9.40 8.49 -9.00
C GLU A 116 8.67 8.20 -10.33
N ASN A 117 8.96 7.07 -10.97
CA ASN A 117 8.25 6.65 -12.18
C ASN A 117 6.75 6.37 -11.94
N THR A 118 6.40 5.87 -10.75
CA THR A 118 5.01 5.60 -10.36
C THR A 118 4.23 6.91 -10.24
N VAL A 119 4.82 7.94 -9.64
CA VAL A 119 4.23 9.29 -9.54
C VAL A 119 4.05 9.92 -10.92
N ASP A 120 5.04 9.78 -11.81
CA ASP A 120 4.94 10.28 -13.19
C ASP A 120 3.84 9.57 -13.99
N THR A 121 3.67 8.27 -13.77
CA THR A 121 2.60 7.47 -14.36
C THR A 121 1.23 7.96 -13.88
N LEU A 122 1.05 8.13 -12.57
CA LEU A 122 -0.19 8.66 -12.00
C LEU A 122 -0.51 10.05 -12.55
N SER A 123 0.48 10.93 -12.58
CA SER A 123 0.33 12.30 -13.10
C SER A 123 -0.11 12.29 -14.57
N SER A 124 0.47 11.39 -15.37
CA SER A 124 0.10 11.22 -16.78
C SER A 124 -1.33 10.67 -16.95
N MET A 125 -1.77 9.76 -16.09
CA MET A 125 -3.14 9.24 -16.11
C MET A 125 -4.16 10.34 -15.78
N ILE A 126 -3.90 11.13 -14.73
CA ILE A 126 -4.79 12.21 -14.30
C ILE A 126 -4.93 13.30 -15.37
N ASN A 127 -3.82 13.70 -15.99
CA ASN A 127 -3.80 14.76 -17.01
C ASN A 127 -4.46 14.36 -18.34
N ARG A 128 -4.66 13.06 -18.60
CA ARG A 128 -5.36 12.58 -19.80
C ARG A 128 -6.89 12.62 -19.66
N GLY A 129 -7.41 12.57 -18.43
CA GLY A 129 -8.86 12.60 -18.16
C GLY A 129 -9.45 14.00 -17.97
N ARG A 130 -8.62 15.01 -17.69
CA ARG A 130 -9.03 16.41 -17.57
C ARG A 130 -8.30 17.22 -18.64
N GLY A 131 -9.03 17.70 -19.66
CA GLY A 131 -8.48 18.63 -20.63
C GLY A 131 -7.73 19.76 -19.93
N VAL A 132 -6.53 20.07 -20.45
CA VAL A 132 -5.55 21.05 -19.94
C VAL A 132 -6.13 22.03 -18.91
N VAL A 133 -5.85 21.80 -17.63
CA VAL A 133 -5.83 22.86 -16.63
C VAL A 133 -4.46 22.89 -15.97
N LEU A 134 -3.55 23.55 -16.68
CA LEU A 134 -2.48 24.29 -16.05
C LEU A 134 -3.13 25.49 -15.39
N GLN A 135 -3.29 25.49 -14.07
CA GLN A 135 -3.03 26.69 -13.29
C GLN A 135 -2.84 26.34 -11.80
N ASP A 136 -1.67 26.79 -11.34
CA ASP A 136 -1.27 27.04 -9.96
C ASP A 136 -0.87 25.81 -9.11
N GLY A 137 0.43 25.46 -9.17
CA GLY A 137 1.14 24.94 -7.99
C GLY A 137 1.11 23.43 -7.71
N GLY A 138 0.47 22.61 -8.56
CA GLY A 138 0.86 21.21 -8.80
C GLY A 138 0.95 20.27 -7.59
N THR A 139 0.06 20.39 -6.61
CA THR A 139 -0.02 19.42 -5.51
C THR A 139 -1.22 18.50 -5.73
N ILE A 140 -0.98 17.19 -5.88
CA ILE A 140 -2.05 16.18 -5.83
C ILE A 140 -2.67 16.23 -4.44
N THR A 141 -3.97 16.54 -4.35
CA THR A 141 -4.72 16.42 -3.09
C THR A 141 -4.78 14.94 -2.68
N SER A 142 -4.37 14.64 -1.44
CA SER A 142 -4.49 13.30 -0.87
C SER A 142 -5.94 12.82 -0.91
N GLY A 143 -6.18 11.55 -1.25
CA GLY A 143 -7.53 11.00 -1.35
C GLY A 143 -8.23 11.30 -2.67
N PHE A 144 -7.49 11.69 -3.71
CA PHE A 144 -7.99 11.87 -5.08
C PHE A 144 -8.85 10.71 -5.59
N VAL A 145 -8.62 9.48 -5.10
CA VAL A 145 -9.45 8.30 -5.37
C VAL A 145 -10.94 8.50 -5.05
N ARG A 146 -11.28 9.29 -4.03
CA ARG A 146 -12.68 9.58 -3.66
C ARG A 146 -13.38 10.48 -4.67
N GLU A 147 -12.62 11.22 -5.47
CA GLU A 147 -13.14 12.11 -6.51
C GLU A 147 -13.18 11.44 -7.89
N LEU A 148 -12.69 10.20 -8.00
CA LEU A 148 -12.68 9.45 -9.25
C LEU A 148 -14.02 8.75 -9.50
N GLU A 149 -14.55 8.95 -10.71
CA GLU A 149 -15.59 8.10 -11.28
C GLU A 149 -15.16 6.61 -11.23
N PRO A 150 -16.10 5.67 -11.05
CA PRO A 150 -15.78 4.25 -10.89
C PRO A 150 -14.85 3.66 -11.97
N GLU A 151 -15.06 4.01 -13.24
CA GLU A 151 -14.23 3.52 -14.35
C GLU A 151 -12.76 3.98 -14.25
N HIS A 152 -12.54 5.24 -13.86
CA HIS A 152 -11.19 5.76 -13.66
C HIS A 152 -10.54 5.17 -12.40
N TRP A 153 -11.33 4.89 -11.37
CA TRP A 153 -10.86 4.20 -10.19
C TRP A 153 -10.33 2.80 -10.51
N GLU A 154 -11.07 2.00 -11.28
CA GLU A 154 -10.63 0.65 -11.66
C GLU A 154 -9.31 0.67 -12.44
N GLN A 155 -9.14 1.62 -13.37
CA GLN A 155 -7.88 1.79 -14.11
C GLN A 155 -6.71 2.15 -13.19
N VAL A 156 -6.92 3.04 -12.22
CA VAL A 156 -5.90 3.42 -11.23
C VAL A 156 -5.59 2.24 -10.31
N ALA A 157 -6.60 1.53 -9.82
CA ALA A 157 -6.42 0.40 -8.92
C ALA A 157 -5.66 -0.75 -9.60
N ALA A 158 -6.04 -1.11 -10.82
CA ALA A 158 -5.36 -2.10 -11.64
C ALA A 158 -3.90 -1.73 -11.93
N GLN A 159 -3.62 -0.44 -12.16
CA GLN A 159 -2.28 0.04 -12.46
C GLN A 159 -1.33 -0.02 -11.25
N PHE A 160 -1.81 0.30 -10.04
CA PHE A 160 -0.93 0.52 -8.90
C PHE A 160 -0.99 -0.58 -7.84
N PHE A 161 -2.16 -1.16 -7.56
CA PHE A 161 -2.31 -2.07 -6.41
C PHE A 161 -2.11 -3.55 -6.72
N LEU A 162 -1.89 -3.92 -7.99
CA LEU A 162 -1.79 -5.33 -8.42
C LEU A 162 -2.99 -6.15 -7.91
N THR A 163 -4.17 -5.52 -7.84
CA THR A 163 -5.41 -6.21 -7.49
C THR A 163 -5.79 -7.07 -8.68
N ASP A 164 -5.53 -8.37 -8.55
CA ASP A 164 -6.07 -9.37 -9.45
C ASP A 164 -7.59 -9.36 -9.33
N ASP A 165 -8.28 -8.82 -10.33
CA ASP A 165 -9.68 -9.14 -10.61
C ASP A 165 -9.82 -10.49 -11.33
N THR A 166 -8.80 -11.36 -11.25
CA THR A 166 -8.94 -12.76 -11.69
C THR A 166 -9.48 -13.64 -10.56
N LYS A 167 -10.71 -13.36 -10.14
CA LYS A 167 -11.61 -14.41 -9.63
C LYS A 167 -12.76 -14.58 -10.62
N ASN A 168 -12.49 -15.48 -11.58
CA ASN A 168 -13.41 -16.41 -12.27
C ASN A 168 -14.91 -16.12 -12.21
#